data_AF-A0A381Z2N7-F1
#
_entry.id   AF-A0A381Z2N7-F1
#
_cell.length_a   1.000
_cell.length_b   1.000
_cell.length_c   1.000
_cell.angle_alpha   90.00
_cell.angle_beta   90.00
_cell.angle_gamma   90.00
#
_symmetry.space_group_name_H-M   'P 1'
#
loop_
_entity.id
_entity.type
_entity.pdbx_description
1 polymer ?
#
loop_
_entity_poly.entity_id
_entity_poly.type
_entity_poly.pdbx_seq_one_letter_code
_entity_poly.pdbx_strand_id
1 'polypeptide(L)'
;VAVNKKVKLSEGEALKNKDSKGSDNKIQVWIPKATIEYEEEKHKLQIELLKLQTHVRKTGQRIVMLFEGRDAAGKGGTIKRIREHLNP
;
A
#
# COMPACT_ATOMS: atom_id res chain seq x y z
N VAL A 1 29.43 15.65 6.52
CA VAL A 1 29.35 14.33 7.19
C VAL A 1 28.07 14.27 7.99
N ALA A 2 27.12 13.47 7.52
CA ALA A 2 25.96 12.86 8.20
C ALA A 2 25.05 12.37 7.06
N VAL A 3 25.27 11.14 6.58
CA VAL A 3 24.34 10.53 5.62
C VAL A 3 23.06 10.24 6.40
N ASN A 4 22.06 11.10 6.24
CA ASN A 4 20.74 10.92 6.84
C ASN A 4 20.05 9.76 6.10
N LYS A 5 20.40 8.53 6.47
CA LYS A 5 19.90 7.32 5.83
C LYS A 5 18.44 7.18 6.24
N LYS A 6 17.51 7.59 5.36
CA LYS A 6 16.08 7.39 5.58
C LYS A 6 15.83 5.91 5.85
N VAL A 7 15.47 5.59 7.09
CA VAL A 7 15.00 4.25 7.45
C VAL A 7 13.69 4.02 6.71
N LYS A 8 13.67 3.03 5.83
CA LYS A 8 12.48 2.65 5.09
C LYS A 8 11.83 1.48 5.81
N LEU A 9 10.65 1.70 6.36
CA LEU A 9 9.85 0.64 6.95
C LEU A 9 9.28 -0.26 5.84
N SER A 10 9.08 -1.53 6.16
CA SER A 10 8.26 -2.38 5.29
C SER A 10 6.81 -1.90 5.30
N GLU A 11 6.13 -2.18 4.20
CA GLU A 11 4.78 -1.70 3.95
C GLU A 11 3.80 -2.16 5.03
N GLY A 12 3.02 -1.21 5.58
CA GLY A 12 2.05 -1.48 6.63
C GLY A 12 2.62 -1.64 8.04
N GLU A 13 3.94 -1.63 8.24
CA GLU A 13 4.52 -1.68 9.59
C GLU A 13 4.18 -0.45 10.42
N ALA A 14 4.13 0.73 9.78
CA ALA A 14 3.71 1.95 10.44
C ALA A 14 2.26 1.84 10.94
N LEU A 15 1.36 1.35 10.08
CA LEU A 15 -0.04 1.13 10.43
C LEU A 15 -0.23 0.12 11.56
N LYS A 16 0.50 -1.01 11.53
CA LYS A 16 0.44 -2.05 12.57
C LYS A 16 0.89 -1.55 13.94
N ASN A 17 1.86 -0.64 13.98
CA ASN A 17 2.49 -0.17 15.22
C ASN A 17 2.06 1.25 15.63
N LYS A 18 1.07 1.86 14.96
CA LYS A 18 0.71 3.29 15.15
C LYS A 18 0.39 3.68 16.61
N ASP A 19 -0.21 2.75 17.37
CA ASP A 19 -0.62 2.95 18.76
C ASP A 19 0.30 2.20 19.76
N SER A 20 1.43 1.66 19.28
CA SER A 20 2.35 0.91 20.12
C SER A 20 3.04 1.82 21.14
N LYS A 21 3.09 1.38 22.39
CA LYS A 21 3.85 2.07 23.44
C LYS A 21 5.35 1.89 23.20
N GLY A 22 6.12 2.92 23.56
CA GLY A 22 7.58 2.86 23.58
C GLY A 22 8.09 1.73 24.49
N SER A 23 9.28 1.23 24.19
CA SER A 23 9.99 0.23 24.97
C SER A 23 11.45 0.62 25.04
N ASP A 24 12.12 0.36 26.15
CA ASP A 24 13.54 0.71 26.36
C ASP A 24 14.47 0.09 25.30
N ASN A 25 14.07 -1.03 24.67
CA ASN A 25 14.82 -1.67 23.60
C ASN A 25 14.30 -1.34 22.18
N LYS A 26 13.53 -0.26 22.02
CA LYS A 26 12.97 0.19 20.73
C LYS A 26 13.21 1.68 20.50
N ILE A 27 13.40 2.06 19.25
CA ILE A 27 13.50 3.46 18.82
C ILE A 27 12.15 3.96 18.27
N GLN A 28 11.77 5.19 18.61
CA GLN A 28 10.62 5.86 17.99
C GLN A 28 11.05 6.48 16.66
N VAL A 29 10.24 6.26 15.62
CA VAL A 29 10.47 6.83 14.28
C VAL A 29 9.33 7.76 13.93
N TRP A 30 9.65 8.98 13.50
CA TRP A 30 8.66 9.96 13.04
C TRP A 30 8.29 9.69 11.59
N ILE A 31 7.00 9.50 11.33
CA ILE A 31 6.46 9.22 10.00
C ILE A 31 5.39 10.29 9.71
N PRO A 32 5.34 10.88 8.50
CA PRO A 32 4.28 11.80 8.16
C PRO A 32 2.91 11.13 8.28
N LYS A 33 1.96 11.79 8.95
CA LYS A 33 0.59 11.29 9.17
C LYS A 33 -0.08 10.82 7.86
N ALA A 34 0.11 11.57 6.77
CA ALA A 34 -0.39 11.23 5.45
C ALA A 34 0.08 9.86 4.93
N THR A 35 1.26 9.39 5.35
CA THR A 35 1.75 8.04 5.01
C THR A 35 0.88 6.97 5.65
N ILE A 36 0.51 7.16 6.92
CA ILE A 36 -0.34 6.23 7.67
C ILE A 36 -1.76 6.23 7.08
N GLU A 37 -2.31 7.43 6.83
CA GLU A 37 -3.64 7.59 6.21
C GLU A 37 -3.70 6.91 4.84
N TYR A 38 -2.68 7.09 4.00
CA TYR A 38 -2.55 6.41 2.71
C TYR A 38 -2.45 4.89 2.86
N GLU A 39 -1.62 4.38 3.76
CA GLU A 39 -1.48 2.93 3.98
C GLU A 39 -2.79 2.29 4.45
N GLU A 40 -3.52 2.98 5.32
CA GLU A 40 -4.82 2.52 5.83
C GLU A 40 -5.87 2.45 4.71
N GLU A 41 -6.01 3.51 3.91
CA GLU A 41 -6.97 3.56 2.81
C GLU A 41 -6.64 2.53 1.72
N LYS A 42 -5.36 2.46 1.32
CA LYS A 42 -4.90 1.47 0.34
C LYS A 42 -5.20 0.04 0.80
N HIS A 43 -4.99 -0.29 2.07
CA HIS A 43 -5.30 -1.61 2.61
C HIS A 43 -6.81 -1.92 2.52
N LYS A 44 -7.67 -0.95 2.88
CA LYS A 44 -9.13 -1.10 2.73
C LYS A 44 -9.53 -1.34 1.27
N LEU A 45 -8.99 -0.57 0.33
CA LEU A 45 -9.28 -0.72 -1.09
C LEU A 45 -8.77 -2.05 -1.66
N GLN A 46 -7.62 -2.55 -1.21
CA GLN A 46 -7.11 -3.86 -1.61
C GLN A 46 -8.02 -5.02 -1.16
N ILE A 47 -8.66 -4.90 0.00
CA ILE A 47 -9.71 -5.85 0.44
C ILE A 47 -10.91 -5.80 -0.50
N GLU A 48 -11.38 -4.61 -0.87
CA GLU A 48 -12.51 -4.47 -1.80
C GLU A 48 -12.16 -5.00 -3.20
N LEU A 49 -10.91 -4.84 -3.64
CA LEU A 49 -10.45 -5.37 -4.92
C LEU A 49 -10.46 -6.91 -4.94
N LEU A 50 -10.13 -7.56 -3.82
CA LEU A 50 -10.25 -9.02 -3.66
C LEU A 50 -11.71 -9.50 -3.71
N LYS A 51 -12.62 -8.74 -3.11
CA LYS A 51 -14.07 -9.01 -3.21
C LYS A 51 -14.54 -8.87 -4.65
N LEU A 52 -14.13 -7.83 -5.37
CA LEU A 52 -14.41 -7.65 -6.79
C LEU A 52 -13.87 -8.82 -7.62
N GLN A 53 -12.62 -9.23 -7.41
CA GLN A 53 -12.02 -10.38 -8.10
C GLN A 53 -12.85 -11.64 -7.89
N THR A 54 -13.26 -11.89 -6.64
CA THR A 54 -14.11 -13.04 -6.29
C THR A 54 -15.47 -12.97 -6.98
N HIS A 55 -16.09 -11.80 -7.02
CA HIS A 55 -17.37 -11.59 -7.70
C HIS A 55 -17.26 -11.85 -9.21
N VAL A 56 -16.28 -11.25 -9.89
CA VAL A 56 -16.03 -11.42 -11.33
C VAL A 56 -15.81 -12.88 -11.69
N ARG A 57 -15.05 -13.62 -10.86
CA ARG A 57 -14.85 -15.07 -11.04
C ARG A 57 -16.16 -15.85 -10.91
N LYS A 58 -17.01 -15.51 -9.94
CA LYS A 58 -18.31 -16.17 -9.71
C LYS A 58 -19.32 -15.89 -10.82
N THR A 59 -19.33 -14.67 -11.37
CA THR A 59 -20.30 -14.23 -12.39
C THR A 59 -19.85 -14.51 -13.83
N GLY A 60 -18.59 -14.88 -14.04
CA GLY A 60 -18.02 -15.04 -15.38
C GLY A 60 -17.82 -13.70 -16.11
N GLN A 61 -17.87 -12.58 -15.40
CA GLN A 61 -17.59 -11.26 -15.97
C GLN A 61 -16.12 -11.12 -16.36
N ARG A 62 -15.83 -10.12 -17.21
CA ARG A 62 -14.47 -9.79 -17.66
C ARG A 62 -14.20 -8.32 -17.42
N ILE A 63 -13.03 -7.99 -16.89
CA ILE A 63 -12.59 -6.62 -16.62
C ILE A 63 -11.31 -6.35 -17.39
N VAL A 64 -11.26 -5.20 -18.08
CA VAL A 64 -10.05 -4.64 -18.69
C VAL A 64 -9.83 -3.27 -18.06
N MET A 65 -8.59 -2.99 -17.62
CA MET A 65 -8.18 -1.69 -17.08
C MET A 65 -7.08 -1.10 -17.96
N LEU A 66 -7.35 0.07 -18.56
CA LEU A 66 -6.40 0.83 -19.37
C LEU A 66 -5.78 1.95 -18.54
N PHE A 67 -4.45 2.04 -18.55
CA PHE A 67 -3.69 3.07 -17.82
C PHE A 67 -2.91 3.94 -18.79
N GLU A 68 -3.34 5.19 -18.94
CA GLU A 68 -2.70 6.19 -19.82
C GLU A 68 -2.03 7.32 -19.03
N GLY A 69 -1.08 8.02 -19.67
CA GLY A 69 -0.38 9.15 -19.05
C GLY A 69 1.03 9.37 -19.58
N ARG A 70 1.61 10.53 -19.30
CA ARG A 70 2.99 10.88 -19.72
C ARG A 70 4.04 9.99 -19.06
N ASP A 71 5.25 10.01 -19.61
CA ASP A 71 6.39 9.35 -18.99
C ASP A 71 6.57 9.84 -17.55
N ALA A 72 6.94 8.92 -16.66
CA ALA A 72 7.06 9.13 -15.22
C ALA A 72 5.78 9.56 -14.47
N ALA A 73 4.58 9.48 -15.08
CA ALA A 73 3.31 9.79 -14.40
C ALA A 73 2.91 8.80 -13.28
N GLY A 74 3.68 7.73 -13.06
CA GLY A 74 3.45 6.78 -11.96
C GLY A 74 2.55 5.58 -12.28
N LYS A 75 2.19 5.36 -13.56
CA LYS A 75 1.32 4.24 -14.00
C LYS A 75 1.75 2.88 -13.48
N GLY A 76 3.05 2.57 -13.57
CA GLY A 76 3.60 1.30 -13.08
C GLY A 76 3.46 1.11 -11.57
N GLY A 77 3.55 2.18 -10.79
CA GLY A 77 3.31 2.15 -9.34
C GLY A 77 1.86 1.81 -9.02
N THR A 78 0.91 2.42 -9.73
CA THR A 78 -0.52 2.13 -9.58
C THR A 78 -0.84 0.67 -9.92
N ILE A 79 -0.34 0.17 -11.06
CA ILE A 79 -0.52 -1.24 -11.47
C ILE A 79 0.05 -2.19 -10.41
N LYS A 80 1.23 -1.87 -9.86
CA LYS A 80 1.84 -2.66 -8.79
C LYS A 80 0.91 -2.74 -7.58
N ARG A 81 0.35 -1.62 -7.11
CA ARG A 81 -0.55 -1.58 -5.94
C ARG A 81 -1.88 -2.29 -6.14
N ILE A 82 -2.39 -2.31 -7.38
CA ILE A 82 -3.57 -3.11 -7.76
C ILE A 82 -3.25 -4.61 -7.71
N ARG A 83 -2.07 -5.03 -8.19
CA ARG A 83 -1.73 -6.45 -8.31
C ARG A 83 -1.14 -7.10 -7.05
N GLU A 84 -0.57 -6.31 -6.13
CA GLU A 84 0.20 -6.79 -4.97
C GLU A 84 -0.48 -7.87 -4.12
N HIS A 85 -1.82 -7.84 -4.00
CA HIS A 85 -2.59 -8.78 -3.18
C HIS A 85 -3.61 -9.60 -3.98
N LEU A 86 -3.57 -9.56 -5.32
CA LEU A 86 -4.46 -10.38 -6.15
C LEU A 86 -3.85 -11.76 -6.40
N ASN A 87 -4.69 -12.79 -6.36
CA ASN A 87 -4.28 -14.13 -6.77
C ASN A 87 -3.93 -14.12 -8.28
N PRO A 88 -2.72 -14.59 -8.68
CA PRO A 88 -2.33 -14.69 -10.09
C PRO A 88 -3.32 -15.47 -10.95
#